data_AF-I8REC2-F1
#
_entry.id   AF-I8REC2-F1
#
_cell.length_a   1.000
_cell.length_b   1.000
_cell.length_c   1.000
_cell.angle_alpha   90.00
_cell.angle_beta   90.00
_cell.angle_gamma   90.00
#
_symmetry.space_group_name_H-M   'P 1'
#
loop_
_entity.id
_entity.type
_entity.pdbx_description
1 polymer ?
#
loop_
_entity_poly.entity_id
_entity_poly.type
_entity_poly.pdbx_seq_one_letter_code
_entity_poly.pdbx_strand_id
1 'polypeptide(L)' 'MAIWKIKMDSRDFEQYRKKLVNRGFIPTNYFSANGFNIKKMRELALAGKMDAMQCVVGNSIRWYYCEDQAELARLRGELS' A
#
# COMPACT_ATOMS: atom_id res chain seq x y z
N MET A 1 5.40 -6.43 11.38
CA MET A 1 4.74 -5.91 10.17
C MET A 1 3.29 -6.33 10.20
N ALA A 2 2.38 -5.47 9.79
CA ALA A 2 0.95 -5.71 9.88
C ALA A 2 0.19 -5.18 8.66
N ILE A 3 -0.89 -5.86 8.30
CA ILE A 3 -1.90 -5.31 7.38
C ILE A 3 -2.93 -4.60 8.24
N TRP A 4 -2.98 -3.28 8.16
CA TRP A 4 -4.01 -2.50 8.83
C TRP A 4 -5.22 -2.32 7.92
N LYS A 5 -6.41 -2.65 8.43
CA LYS A 5 -7.67 -2.46 7.72
C LYS A 5 -8.47 -1.35 8.37
N ILE A 6 -8.83 -0.34 7.58
CA ILE A 6 -9.55 0.84 8.06
C ILE A 6 -10.76 1.04 7.17
N LYS A 7 -11.94 1.14 7.77
CA LYS A 7 -13.18 1.52 7.11
C LYS A 7 -13.42 3.01 7.35
N MET A 8 -13.65 3.77 6.28
CA MET A 8 -13.85 5.21 6.37
C MET A 8 -14.88 5.70 5.35
N ASP A 9 -15.50 6.84 5.63
CA ASP A 9 -16.39 7.53 4.69
C ASP A 9 -15.57 8.20 3.57
N SER A 10 -16.20 8.47 2.43
CA SER A 10 -15.52 9.10 1.30
C SER A 10 -15.06 10.53 1.61
N ARG A 11 -15.74 11.24 2.51
CA ARG A 11 -15.38 12.62 2.90
C ARG A 11 -14.07 12.70 3.69
N ASP A 12 -13.84 11.74 4.58
CA ASP A 12 -12.63 11.69 5.41
C ASP A 12 -11.43 11.09 4.66
N PHE A 13 -11.69 10.33 3.60
CA PHE A 13 -10.67 9.61 2.85
C PHE A 13 -9.60 10.52 2.24
N GLU A 14 -9.96 11.71 1.74
CA GLU A 14 -8.97 12.61 1.15
C GLU A 14 -7.95 13.11 2.16
N GLN A 15 -8.40 13.50 3.35
CA GLN A 15 -7.52 13.94 4.42
C GLN A 15 -6.68 12.77 4.93
N TYR A 16 -7.28 11.59 5.07
CA TYR A 16 -6.57 10.38 5.50
C TYR A 16 -5.51 9.95 4.49
N ARG A 17 -5.81 10.01 3.19
CA ARG A 17 -4.87 9.73 2.10
C ARG A 17 -3.63 10.62 2.20
N LYS A 18 -3.81 11.93 2.45
CA LYS A 18 -2.67 12.85 2.63
C LYS A 18 -1.80 12.45 3.82
N LYS A 19 -2.42 12.05 4.94
CA LYS A 19 -1.70 11.55 6.12
C LYS A 19 -0.94 10.25 5.84
N LEU A 20 -1.52 9.32 5.07
CA LEU A 20 -0.85 8.08 4.69
C LEU A 20 0.38 8.34 3.83
N VAL A 21 0.25 9.17 2.78
CA VAL A 21 1.36 9.51 1.89
C VAL A 21 2.48 10.20 2.67
N ASN A 22 2.15 11.12 3.58
CA ASN A 22 3.15 11.77 4.45
C ASN A 22 3.84 10.79 5.42
N ARG A 23 3.22 9.64 5.71
CA ARG A 23 3.83 8.55 6.50
C ARG A 23 4.59 7.53 5.64
N GLY A 24 4.76 7.79 4.34
CA GLY A 24 5.43 6.88 3.41
C GLY A 24 4.55 5.71 2.92
N PHE A 25 3.23 5.76 3.14
CA PHE A 25 2.30 4.77 2.60
C PHE A 25 1.70 5.26 1.28
N ILE A 26 2.11 4.63 0.19
CA ILE A 26 1.83 5.08 -1.16
C ILE A 26 0.77 4.17 -1.81
N PRO A 27 -0.20 4.74 -2.56
CA PRO A 27 -1.27 3.96 -3.18
C PRO A 27 -0.71 3.00 -4.24
N THR A 28 -1.34 1.83 -4.35
CA THR A 28 -0.99 0.77 -5.31
C THR A 28 -0.84 1.26 -6.75
N ASN A 29 -1.67 2.21 -7.19
CA ASN A 29 -1.63 2.76 -8.55
C ASN A 29 -0.27 3.40 -8.89
N TYR A 30 0.40 4.02 -7.91
CA TYR A 30 1.73 4.58 -8.10
C TYR A 30 2.75 3.48 -8.40
N PHE A 31 2.78 2.42 -7.60
CA PHE A 31 3.69 1.29 -7.81
C PHE A 31 3.45 0.59 -9.15
N SER A 32 2.17 0.41 -9.52
CA SER A 32 1.81 -0.18 -10.80
C SER A 32 2.29 0.67 -11.98
N ALA A 33 2.20 2.00 -11.86
CA ALA A 33 2.70 2.92 -12.89
C ALA A 33 4.23 2.94 -12.98
N ASN A 34 4.94 2.68 -11.87
CA ASN A 34 6.39 2.59 -11.81
C ASN A 34 6.95 1.18 -12.11
N GLY A 35 6.12 0.26 -12.60
CA GLY A 35 6.55 -1.08 -13.03
C GLY A 35 6.74 -2.10 -11.92
N PHE A 36 6.26 -1.84 -10.69
CA PHE A 36 6.33 -2.80 -9.60
C PHE A 36 5.29 -3.90 -9.76
N ASN A 37 5.66 -5.13 -9.39
CA ASN A 37 4.73 -6.26 -9.39
C ASN A 37 3.77 -6.22 -8.19
N ILE A 38 2.57 -5.66 -8.41
CA ILE A 38 1.53 -5.52 -7.37
C ILE A 38 1.09 -6.85 -6.76
N LYS A 39 1.06 -7.94 -7.54
CA LYS A 39 0.69 -9.26 -7.02
C LYS A 39 1.70 -9.71 -5.97
N LYS A 40 3.00 -9.60 -6.29
CA LYS A 40 4.07 -9.90 -5.35
C LYS A 40 4.07 -8.97 -4.14
N MET A 41 3.81 -7.67 -4.31
CA MET A 41 3.67 -6.75 -3.17
C MET A 41 2.55 -7.19 -2.21
N ARG A 42 1.41 -7.63 -2.75
CA ARG A 42 0.31 -8.16 -1.94
C ARG A 42 0.70 -9.47 -1.25
N GLU A 43 1.40 -10.37 -1.94
CA GLU A 43 1.92 -11.62 -1.34
C GLU A 43 2.90 -11.33 -0.20
N LEU A 44 3.84 -10.40 -0.39
CA LEU A 44 4.77 -9.96 0.65
C LEU A 44 4.03 -9.36 1.85
N ALA A 45 3.00 -8.55 1.60
CA ALA A 45 2.18 -8.00 2.67
C ALA A 45 1.43 -9.09 3.45
N LEU A 46 0.83 -10.06 2.74
CA LEU A 46 0.13 -11.19 3.35
C LEU A 46 1.07 -12.13 4.10
N ALA A 47 2.31 -12.28 3.62
CA ALA A 47 3.37 -13.03 4.29
C ALA A 47 3.99 -12.28 5.48
N GLY A 48 3.51 -11.06 5.79
CA GLY A 48 4.04 -10.23 6.87
C GLY A 48 5.46 -9.73 6.59
N LYS A 49 5.89 -9.67 5.33
CA LYS A 49 7.19 -9.15 4.86
C LYS A 49 7.13 -7.69 4.39
N MET A 50 5.93 -7.13 4.28
CA MET A 50 5.71 -5.75 3.89
C MET A 50 4.54 -5.16 4.68
N ASP A 51 4.69 -3.93 5.15
CA ASP A 51 3.64 -3.18 5.79
C ASP A 51 2.67 -2.62 4.73
N ALA A 52 1.38 -2.89 4.97
CA ALA A 52 0.32 -2.51 4.05
C ALA A 52 -0.91 -1.97 4.78
N MET A 53 -1.61 -1.07 4.12
CA MET A 53 -2.82 -0.42 4.60
C MET A 53 -3.95 -0.66 3.60
N GLN A 54 -5.05 -1.23 4.09
CA GLN A 54 -6.28 -1.44 3.33
C GLN A 54 -7.33 -0.44 3.79
N CYS A 55 -7.62 0.54 2.93
CA CYS A 55 -8.69 1.51 3.14
C CYS A 55 -9.96 1.03 2.44
N VAL A 56 -11.03 0.82 3.19
CA VAL A 56 -12.36 0.49 2.68
C VAL A 56 -13.21 1.74 2.69
N VAL A 57 -13.57 2.24 1.50
CA VAL A 57 -14.37 3.46 1.29
C VAL A 57 -15.65 3.06 0.55
N GLY A 58 -16.77 2.97 1.27
CA GLY A 58 -18.00 2.38 0.73
C GLY A 58 -17.75 0.95 0.24
N ASN A 59 -17.97 0.70 -1.05
CA ASN A 59 -17.69 -0.58 -1.72
C ASN A 59 -16.28 -0.68 -2.34
N SER A 60 -15.46 0.37 -2.26
CA SER A 60 -14.12 0.40 -2.86
C SER A 60 -13.05 0.04 -1.84
N ILE A 61 -12.15 -0.88 -2.21
CA ILE A 61 -10.99 -1.25 -1.40
C ILE A 61 -9.73 -0.69 -2.06
N ARG A 62 -8.98 0.13 -1.32
CA ARG A 62 -7.73 0.74 -1.78
C ARG A 62 -6.58 0.26 -0.93
N TRP A 63 -5.53 -0.19 -1.60
CA TRP A 63 -4.32 -0.70 -0.97
C TRP A 63 -3.20 0.34 -1.03
N TYR A 64 -2.48 0.46 0.06
CA TYR A 64 -1.30 1.29 0.22
C TYR A 64 -0.18 0.45 0.79
N TYR A 65 1.04 0.69 0.35
CA TYR A 65 2.23 -0.03 0.80
C TYR A 65 3.29 0.96 1.26
N CYS A 66 4.14 0.54 2.20
CA CYS A 66 5.29 1.34 2.60
C CYS A 66 6.28 1.46 1.43
N GLU A 67 6.60 2.70 1.04
CA GLU A 67 7.48 3.00 -0.10
C GLU A 67 8.90 2.47 0.12
N ASP A 68 9.52 2.79 1.25
CA ASP A 68 10.88 2.32 1.57
C ASP A 68 10.99 0.79 1.50
N GLN A 69 10.01 0.07 2.04
CA GLN A 69 10.01 -1.40 2.00
C GLN A 69 9.80 -1.94 0.58
N ALA A 70 8.96 -1.27 -0.22
CA ALA A 70 8.75 -1.63 -1.62
C ALA A 70 10.03 -1.41 -2.44
N GLU A 71 10.70 -0.28 -2.26
CA GLU A 71 11.95 0.00 -2.95
C GLU A 71 13.06 -0.97 -2.54
N LEU A 72 13.20 -1.26 -1.25
CA LEU A 72 14.14 -2.27 -0.74
C LEU A 72 13.86 -3.66 -1.32
N ALA A 73 12.59 -4.08 -1.36
CA ALA A 73 12.19 -5.36 -1.96
C ALA A 73 12.47 -5.39 -3.47
N ARG A 74 12.32 -4.26 -4.17
CA ARG A 74 12.72 -4.14 -5.59
C ARG A 74 14.23 -4.28 -5.77
N LEU A 75 15.03 -3.61 -4.93
CA LEU A 75 16.50 -3.72 -4.96
C LEU A 75 16.98 -5.14 -4.67
N ARG A 76 16.24 -5.90 -3.86
CA ARG A 76 16.48 -7.33 -3.60
C ARG A 76 16.05 -8.25 -4.74
N GLY A 77 15.40 -7.71 -5.78
CA GLY A 77 14.84 -8.49 -6.90
C GLY A 77 13.53 -9.20 -6.57
N GLU A 78 12.92 -8.93 -5.41
CA GLU A 78 11.68 -9.58 -4.97
C GLU A 78 10.44 -9.04 -5.71
N LEU A 79 10.54 -7.85 -6.32
CA LEU A 79 9.42 -7.17 -7.00
C LEU A 79 9.59 -6.99 -8.52
N SER A 80 10.63 -7.59 -9.10
CA SER A 80 10.84 -7.70 -10.56
C SER A 80 9.99 -8.78 -11.21
#